data_AF-A0A964L689-F1
#
_entry.id   AF-A0A964L689-F1
#
_cell.length_a   1.000
_cell.length_b   1.000
_cell.length_c   1.000
_cell.angle_alpha   90.00
_cell.angle_beta   90.00
_cell.angle_gamma   90.00
#
_symmetry.space_group_name_H-M   'P 1'
#
loop_
_entity.id
_entity.type
_entity.pdbx_description
1 polymer ?
#
loop_
_entity_poly.entity_id
_entity_poly.type
_entity_poly.pdbx_seq_one_letter_code
_entity_poly.pdbx_strand_id
1 'polypeptide(L)'
;MDNPPVSIKMHAPERRRKTTTVMCCGCSCCCCCCLHTLGSIVAAAVAPALGRGQAMQMIYYYDEETGEEMPLVRKPGLSAVVVFWWMLCFLLFLGFAYAILAAQGNTSYLMVAAVIIAMAFPLIQLASAFFTAIVFACWPRPDKGYQLKQLAKITGGVVAGSIVGIVAMVGLGFLFAAIR
;
A
#
# COMPACT_ATOMS: atom_id res chain seq x y z
N MET A 1 -38.96 -35.76 25.46
CA MET A 1 -39.26 -34.61 24.59
C MET A 1 -38.63 -34.92 23.25
N ASP A 2 -39.41 -35.53 22.36
CA ASP A 2 -38.93 -36.03 21.07
C ASP A 2 -38.93 -34.90 20.05
N ASN A 3 -37.75 -34.60 19.48
CA ASN A 3 -37.63 -33.64 18.40
C ASN A 3 -38.22 -34.25 17.11
N PRO A 4 -39.16 -33.58 16.43
CA PRO A 4 -39.67 -34.09 15.16
C PRO A 4 -38.55 -34.14 14.11
N PRO A 5 -38.56 -35.15 13.22
CA PRO A 5 -37.51 -35.30 12.22
C PRO A 5 -37.52 -34.13 11.24
N VAL A 6 -36.37 -33.46 11.11
CA VAL A 6 -36.18 -32.37 10.14
C VAL A 6 -36.17 -32.96 8.73
N SER A 7 -37.26 -32.76 8.00
CA SER A 7 -37.41 -33.18 6.60
C SER A 7 -36.89 -32.08 5.66
N ILE A 8 -35.75 -32.32 5.01
CA ILE A 8 -35.21 -31.44 3.97
C ILE A 8 -35.89 -31.79 2.64
N LYS A 9 -36.69 -30.86 2.12
CA LYS A 9 -37.33 -31.00 0.80
C LYS A 9 -36.54 -30.20 -0.24
N MET A 10 -35.88 -30.90 -1.17
CA MET A 10 -35.21 -30.23 -2.29
C MET A 10 -36.26 -29.68 -3.27
N HIS A 11 -36.25 -28.36 -3.48
CA HIS A 11 -37.04 -27.72 -4.52
C HIS A 11 -36.31 -27.83 -5.87
N ALA A 12 -37.03 -28.26 -6.91
CA ALA A 12 -36.51 -28.23 -8.27
C ALA A 12 -36.31 -26.77 -8.70
N PRO A 13 -35.25 -26.46 -9.49
CA PRO A 13 -34.99 -25.10 -9.94
C PRO A 13 -36.14 -24.58 -10.81
N GLU A 14 -36.74 -23.46 -10.38
CA GLU A 14 -37.94 -22.83 -10.94
C GLU A 14 -37.85 -22.53 -12.45
N ARG A 15 -36.65 -22.34 -12.98
CA ARG A 15 -36.41 -22.24 -14.43
C ARG A 15 -35.55 -23.43 -14.86
N ARG A 16 -36.10 -24.30 -15.70
CA ARG A 16 -35.40 -25.38 -16.45
C ARG A 16 -34.29 -24.88 -17.40
N ARG A 17 -33.81 -23.65 -17.24
CA ARG A 17 -32.62 -23.17 -17.93
C ARG A 17 -31.43 -23.68 -17.14
N LYS A 18 -30.65 -24.58 -17.74
CA LYS A 18 -29.25 -24.77 -17.38
C LYS A 18 -28.53 -23.46 -17.71
N THR A 19 -28.72 -22.44 -16.87
CA THR A 19 -27.82 -21.31 -16.87
C THR A 19 -26.54 -21.88 -16.30
N THR A 20 -25.60 -22.25 -17.17
CA THR A 20 -24.21 -22.27 -16.78
C THR A 20 -23.98 -20.91 -16.16
N THR A 21 -23.84 -20.87 -14.84
CA THR A 21 -23.06 -19.83 -14.19
C THR A 21 -21.67 -19.97 -14.77
N VAL A 22 -21.49 -19.40 -15.96
CA VAL A 22 -20.22 -18.81 -16.31
C VAL A 22 -19.99 -17.86 -15.14
N MET A 23 -19.18 -18.28 -14.17
CA MET A 23 -18.41 -17.31 -13.42
C MET A 23 -17.94 -16.34 -14.49
N CYS A 24 -18.40 -15.10 -14.41
CA CYS A 24 -17.77 -14.00 -15.12
C CYS A 24 -16.39 -13.84 -14.43
N CYS A 25 -15.55 -14.87 -14.59
CA CYS A 25 -14.22 -15.00 -14.06
C CYS A 25 -13.37 -14.20 -15.02
N GLY A 26 -13.11 -12.98 -14.58
CA GLY A 26 -12.31 -12.00 -15.28
C GLY A 26 -12.27 -10.73 -14.45
N CYS A 27 -13.41 -10.34 -13.87
CA CYS A 27 -13.54 -9.12 -13.08
C CYS A 27 -14.54 -9.26 -11.92
N SER A 28 -14.33 -10.14 -10.94
CA SER A 28 -14.90 -9.89 -9.60
C SER A 28 -13.90 -9.01 -8.86
N CYS A 29 -14.10 -7.70 -9.00
CA CYS A 29 -13.39 -6.53 -8.45
C CYS A 29 -12.54 -6.68 -7.17
N CYS A 30 -12.74 -7.68 -6.33
CA CYS A 30 -11.95 -7.90 -5.11
C CYS A 30 -10.49 -8.29 -5.40
N CYS A 31 -10.24 -9.20 -6.35
CA CYS A 31 -8.90 -9.75 -6.59
C CYS A 31 -7.96 -8.74 -7.27
N CYS A 32 -8.52 -7.89 -8.14
CA CYS A 32 -7.77 -6.91 -8.92
C CYS A 32 -7.27 -5.76 -8.01
N CYS A 33 -8.12 -5.27 -7.11
CA CYS A 33 -7.71 -4.25 -6.15
C CYS A 33 -6.65 -4.79 -5.17
N CYS A 34 -6.79 -6.06 -4.75
CA CYS A 34 -5.86 -6.69 -3.83
C CYS A 34 -4.46 -6.84 -4.42
N LEU A 35 -4.28 -7.34 -5.65
CA LEU A 35 -2.92 -7.57 -6.19
C LEU A 35 -2.19 -6.23 -6.46
N HIS A 36 -2.91 -5.19 -6.87
CA HIS A 36 -2.37 -3.84 -7.06
C HIS A 36 -1.88 -3.24 -5.74
N THR A 37 -2.75 -3.25 -4.73
CA THR A 37 -2.49 -2.64 -3.43
C THR A 37 -1.50 -3.46 -2.60
N LEU A 38 -1.63 -4.79 -2.60
CA LEU A 38 -0.66 -5.67 -1.91
C LEU A 38 0.70 -5.63 -2.61
N GLY A 39 0.73 -5.69 -3.94
CA GLY A 39 1.97 -5.59 -4.71
C GLY A 39 2.71 -4.28 -4.43
N SER A 40 2.00 -3.15 -4.40
CA SER A 40 2.60 -1.85 -4.10
C SER A 40 3.05 -1.71 -2.64
N ILE A 41 2.31 -2.24 -1.66
CA ILE A 41 2.71 -2.26 -0.24
C ILE A 41 3.96 -3.11 -0.04
N VAL A 42 3.96 -4.35 -0.55
CA VAL A 42 5.08 -5.27 -0.38
C VAL A 42 6.32 -4.69 -1.03
N ALA A 43 6.21 -4.23 -2.28
CA ALA A 43 7.32 -3.61 -2.99
C ALA A 43 7.85 -2.36 -2.26
N ALA A 44 6.98 -1.50 -1.73
CA ALA A 44 7.37 -0.35 -0.92
C ALA A 44 8.10 -0.73 0.37
N ALA A 45 7.65 -1.79 1.05
CA ALA A 45 8.24 -2.26 2.30
C ALA A 45 9.61 -2.92 2.09
N VAL A 46 9.81 -3.65 1.00
CA VAL A 46 11.09 -4.32 0.69
C VAL A 46 12.09 -3.39 0.02
N ALA A 47 11.67 -2.33 -0.67
CA ALA A 47 12.56 -1.45 -1.43
C ALA A 47 13.72 -0.83 -0.61
N PRO A 48 13.53 -0.41 0.67
CA PRO A 48 14.63 0.05 1.49
C PRO A 48 15.69 -1.02 1.78
N ALA A 49 15.28 -2.28 1.86
CA ALA A 49 16.17 -3.42 2.12
C ALA A 49 16.92 -3.88 0.85
N LEU A 50 16.40 -3.57 -0.34
CA LEU A 50 17.05 -3.90 -1.61
C LEU A 50 18.19 -2.90 -1.90
N GLY A 51 19.41 -3.31 -1.56
CA GLY A 51 20.66 -2.65 -1.90
C GLY A 51 21.72 -2.77 -0.81
N ARG A 52 23.00 -2.61 -1.16
CA ARG A 52 24.08 -2.54 -0.17
C ARG A 52 23.80 -1.36 0.76
N GLY A 53 23.58 -1.64 2.05
CA GLY A 53 23.46 -0.62 3.08
C GLY A 53 24.70 0.27 3.00
N GLN A 54 24.51 1.55 2.69
CA GLN A 54 25.61 2.48 2.69
C GLN A 54 25.98 2.66 4.16
N ALA A 55 27.19 2.25 4.55
CA ALA A 55 27.66 2.42 5.92
C ALA A 55 27.49 3.90 6.30
N MET A 56 26.84 4.15 7.44
CA MET A 56 26.66 5.50 7.94
C MET A 56 28.04 6.12 8.09
N GLN A 57 28.30 7.21 7.35
CA GLN A 57 29.61 7.87 7.40
C GLN A 57 29.76 8.48 8.79
N MET A 58 30.63 7.90 9.61
CA MET A 58 30.94 8.41 10.93
C MET A 58 31.76 9.69 10.73
N ILE A 59 31.19 10.83 11.12
CA ILE A 59 31.89 12.11 11.10
C ILE A 59 32.57 12.22 12.46
N TYR A 60 33.89 12.34 12.47
CA TYR A 60 34.67 12.62 13.67
C TYR A 60 34.84 14.14 13.79
N TYR A 61 34.75 14.65 15.01
CA TYR A 61 35.19 16.01 15.32
C TYR A 61 36.39 15.92 16.25
N TYR A 62 37.36 16.79 15.99
CA TYR A 62 38.52 16.92 16.86
C TYR A 62 38.12 17.84 18.03
N ASP A 63 38.25 17.34 19.25
CA ASP A 63 38.05 18.15 20.44
C ASP A 63 39.39 18.76 20.86
N GLU A 64 39.51 20.08 20.73
CA GLU A 64 40.74 20.81 21.07
C GLU A 64 41.08 20.74 22.57
N GLU A 65 40.07 20.53 23.45
CA GLU A 65 40.28 20.53 24.90
C GLU A 65 40.88 19.21 25.39
N THR A 66 40.49 18.09 24.77
CA THR A 66 40.96 16.74 25.12
C THR A 66 42.06 16.22 24.20
N GLY A 67 42.17 16.77 22.99
CA GLY A 67 43.08 16.28 21.95
C GLY A 67 42.65 14.94 21.33
N GLU A 68 41.41 14.50 21.57
CA GLU A 68 40.89 13.22 21.08
C GLU A 68 39.91 13.42 19.91
N GLU A 69 39.91 12.48 18.95
CA GLU A 69 38.89 12.42 17.90
C GLU A 69 37.64 11.76 18.47
N MET A 70 36.60 12.57 18.72
CA MET A 70 35.33 12.05 19.18
C MET A 70 34.40 11.77 17.98
N PRO A 71 33.76 10.58 17.93
CA PRO A 71 32.73 10.34 16.93
C PRO A 71 31.57 11.28 17.23
N LEU A 72 31.20 12.11 16.25
CA LEU A 72 30.00 12.93 16.35
C LEU A 72 28.81 11.97 16.23
N VAL A 73 28.37 11.41 17.36
CA VAL A 73 27.19 10.54 17.45
C VAL A 73 25.98 11.43 17.19
N ARG A 74 25.75 11.71 15.91
CA ARG A 74 24.61 12.47 15.48
C ARG A 74 23.39 11.63 15.79
N LYS A 75 22.55 12.09 16.72
CA LYS A 75 21.26 11.45 16.99
C LYS A 75 20.54 11.30 15.64
N PRO A 76 20.26 10.07 15.17
CA PRO A 76 19.61 9.87 13.89
C PRO A 76 18.23 10.52 13.99
N GLY A 77 18.02 11.62 13.28
CA GLY A 77 16.69 12.21 13.15
C GLY A 77 15.74 11.23 12.44
N LEU A 78 14.43 11.47 12.53
CA LEU A 78 13.38 10.66 11.88
C LEU A 78 13.76 10.22 10.46
N SER A 79 13.72 8.91 10.22
CA SER A 79 14.00 8.35 8.90
C SER A 79 12.90 8.73 7.91
N ALA A 80 13.25 9.01 6.65
CA ALA A 80 12.30 9.24 5.56
C ALA A 80 11.27 8.10 5.42
N VAL A 81 11.67 6.86 5.72
CA VAL A 81 10.78 5.69 5.74
C VAL A 81 9.67 5.89 6.78
N VAL A 82 10.06 6.30 8.00
CA VAL A 82 9.12 6.54 9.09
C VAL A 82 8.17 7.68 8.76
N VAL A 83 8.69 8.79 8.22
CA VAL A 83 7.86 9.93 7.79
C VAL A 83 6.87 9.51 6.70
N PHE A 84 7.30 8.73 5.71
CA PHE A 84 6.42 8.19 4.66
C PHE A 84 5.27 7.37 5.22
N TRP A 85 5.53 6.45 6.17
CA TRP A 85 4.47 5.64 6.77
C TRP A 85 3.49 6.48 7.60
N TRP A 86 4.00 7.47 8.34
CA TRP A 86 3.14 8.40 9.07
C TRP A 86 2.27 9.25 8.14
N MET A 87 2.84 9.77 7.04
CA MET A 87 2.08 10.52 6.04
C MET A 87 1.01 9.66 5.36
N LEU A 88 1.32 8.39 5.09
CA LEU A 88 0.36 7.44 4.53
C LEU A 88 -0.79 7.17 5.51
N CYS A 89 -0.47 6.87 6.77
CA CYS A 89 -1.48 6.68 7.82
C CYS A 89 -2.36 7.92 7.99
N PHE A 90 -1.76 9.11 7.96
CA PHE A 90 -2.48 10.37 8.07
C PHE A 90 -3.44 10.60 6.90
N LEU A 91 -3.00 10.39 5.66
CA LEU A 91 -3.86 10.52 4.48
C LEU A 91 -5.01 9.50 4.46
N LEU A 92 -4.74 8.26 4.87
CA LEU A 92 -5.79 7.24 5.01
C LEU A 92 -6.81 7.62 6.08
N PHE A 93 -6.33 8.09 7.24
CA PHE A 93 -7.20 8.58 8.31
C PHE A 93 -8.11 9.72 7.81
N LEU A 94 -7.56 10.71 7.10
CA LEU A 94 -8.35 11.79 6.51
C LEU A 94 -9.38 11.28 5.50
N GLY A 95 -9.02 10.31 4.65
CA GLY A 95 -9.94 9.69 3.70
C GLY A 95 -11.13 9.00 4.38
N PHE A 96 -10.85 8.21 5.43
CA PHE A 96 -11.91 7.55 6.20
C PHE A 96 -12.73 8.54 7.03
N ALA A 97 -12.09 9.52 7.67
CA ALA A 97 -12.80 10.56 8.42
C ALA A 97 -13.76 11.34 7.51
N TYR A 98 -13.31 11.72 6.31
CA TYR A 98 -14.15 12.36 5.30
C TYR A 98 -15.33 11.45 4.89
N ALA A 99 -15.08 10.17 4.61
CA ALA A 99 -16.13 9.21 4.27
C ALA A 99 -17.18 9.06 5.37
N ILE A 100 -16.76 9.04 6.65
CA ILE A 100 -17.65 8.96 7.81
C ILE A 100 -18.53 10.20 7.90
N LEU A 101 -17.94 11.39 7.76
CA LEU A 101 -18.69 12.65 7.77
C LEU A 101 -19.66 12.75 6.59
N ALA A 102 -19.28 12.25 5.42
CA ALA A 102 -20.10 12.26 4.21
C ALA A 102 -21.23 11.21 4.21
N ALA A 103 -21.06 10.10 4.93
CA ALA A 103 -22.01 8.99 4.91
C ALA A 103 -23.38 9.32 5.52
N GLN A 104 -23.49 10.37 6.35
CA GLN A 104 -24.75 10.79 7.01
C GLN A 104 -25.52 9.63 7.66
N GLY A 105 -24.82 8.65 8.23
CA GLY A 105 -25.40 7.46 8.85
C GLY A 105 -25.71 6.29 7.92
N ASN A 106 -25.48 6.42 6.60
CA ASN A 106 -25.68 5.34 5.64
C ASN A 106 -24.42 4.46 5.51
N THR A 107 -24.53 3.21 5.97
CA THR A 107 -23.44 2.23 5.97
C THR A 107 -23.00 1.79 4.56
N SER A 108 -23.88 1.87 3.55
CA SER A 108 -23.51 1.50 2.18
C SER A 108 -22.48 2.46 1.59
N TYR A 109 -22.54 3.75 1.94
CA TYR A 109 -21.54 4.75 1.52
C TYR A 109 -20.16 4.45 2.10
N LEU A 110 -20.08 3.96 3.33
CA LEU A 110 -18.80 3.58 3.95
C LEU A 110 -18.15 2.41 3.22
N MET A 111 -18.92 1.41 2.80
CA MET A 111 -18.40 0.29 2.01
C MET A 111 -17.89 0.77 0.64
N VAL A 112 -18.67 1.60 -0.05
CA VAL A 112 -18.25 2.17 -1.35
C VAL A 112 -16.99 3.02 -1.20
N ALA A 113 -16.93 3.88 -0.17
CA ALA A 113 -15.75 4.70 0.10
C ALA A 113 -14.51 3.86 0.44
N ALA A 114 -14.66 2.78 1.23
CA ALA A 114 -13.56 1.87 1.53
C ALA A 114 -13.02 1.20 0.25
N VAL A 115 -13.89 0.80 -0.67
CA VAL A 115 -13.49 0.26 -1.98
C VAL A 115 -12.76 1.31 -2.80
N ILE A 116 -13.27 2.54 -2.86
CA ILE A 116 -12.62 3.64 -3.59
C ILE A 116 -11.23 3.93 -3.01
N ILE A 117 -11.09 4.01 -1.69
CA ILE A 117 -9.81 4.22 -1.01
C ILE A 117 -8.85 3.07 -1.31
N ALA A 118 -9.33 1.82 -1.29
CA ALA A 118 -8.52 0.65 -1.62
C ALA A 118 -8.04 0.67 -3.08
N MET A 119 -8.88 1.15 -4.02
CA MET A 119 -8.52 1.32 -5.43
C MET A 119 -7.56 2.49 -5.66
N ALA A 120 -7.74 3.59 -4.92
CA ALA A 120 -6.88 4.76 -4.96
C ALA A 120 -5.60 4.60 -4.14
N PHE A 121 -5.41 3.46 -3.46
CA PHE A 121 -4.32 3.27 -2.51
C PHE A 121 -2.92 3.51 -3.12
N PRO A 122 -2.59 3.01 -4.33
CA PRO A 122 -1.31 3.34 -4.97
C PRO A 122 -1.12 4.85 -5.18
N LEU A 123 -2.19 5.59 -5.51
CA LEU A 123 -2.14 7.04 -5.64
C LEU A 123 -1.92 7.72 -4.29
N ILE A 124 -2.56 7.23 -3.22
CA ILE A 124 -2.36 7.74 -1.86
C ILE A 124 -0.91 7.49 -1.40
N GLN A 125 -0.30 6.36 -1.77
CA GLN A 125 1.12 6.09 -1.50
C GLN A 125 2.03 7.09 -2.25
N LEU A 126 1.74 7.38 -3.52
CA LEU A 126 2.50 8.40 -4.27
C LEU A 126 2.33 9.80 -3.68
N ALA A 127 1.12 10.18 -3.26
CA ALA A 127 0.86 11.43 -2.56
C ALA A 127 1.65 11.50 -1.24
N SER A 128 1.66 10.43 -0.45
CA SER A 128 2.46 10.33 0.78
C SER A 128 3.96 10.53 0.51
N ALA A 129 4.49 9.89 -0.54
CA ALA A 129 5.88 10.06 -0.94
C ALA A 129 6.18 11.51 -1.38
N PHE A 130 5.27 12.15 -2.12
CA PHE A 130 5.39 13.54 -2.52
C PHE A 130 5.40 14.50 -1.32
N PHE A 131 4.49 14.35 -0.36
CA PHE A 131 4.50 15.17 0.85
C PHE A 131 5.75 14.92 1.70
N THR A 132 6.20 13.67 1.80
CA THR A 132 7.47 13.35 2.48
C THR A 132 8.64 14.07 1.80
N ALA A 133 8.68 14.10 0.46
CA ALA A 133 9.70 14.83 -0.28
C ALA A 133 9.67 16.34 0.03
N ILE A 134 8.49 16.95 0.12
CA ILE A 134 8.34 18.37 0.51
C ILE A 134 8.88 18.61 1.92
N VAL A 135 8.52 17.74 2.89
CA VAL A 135 9.01 17.85 4.27
C VAL A 135 10.54 17.84 4.31
N PHE A 136 11.18 16.93 3.56
CA PHE A 136 12.64 16.86 3.50
C PHE A 136 13.30 17.99 2.70
N ALA A 137 12.62 18.52 1.68
CA ALA A 137 13.09 19.69 0.96
C ALA A 137 13.20 20.91 1.90
N CYS A 138 12.15 21.15 2.69
CA CYS A 138 12.07 22.27 3.62
C CYS A 138 12.92 22.10 4.88
N TRP A 139 13.20 20.88 5.33
CA TRP A 139 13.96 20.65 6.57
C TRP A 139 15.47 20.81 6.32
N PRO A 140 16.20 21.76 6.93
CA PRO A 140 17.65 21.89 6.74
C PRO A 140 18.42 20.74 7.41
N ARG A 141 18.49 19.60 6.71
CA ARG A 141 19.18 18.38 7.14
C ARG A 141 20.38 18.10 6.23
N PRO A 142 21.56 17.75 6.78
CA PRO A 142 22.72 17.45 5.94
C PRO A 142 22.70 16.06 5.30
N ASP A 143 21.92 15.10 5.83
CA ASP A 143 21.73 13.76 5.26
C ASP A 143 20.57 13.69 4.23
N LYS A 144 20.09 14.84 3.74
CA LYS A 144 19.01 14.95 2.73
C LYS A 144 19.18 14.00 1.55
N GLY A 145 20.38 13.95 0.96
CA GLY A 145 20.63 13.15 -0.24
C GLY A 145 20.39 11.66 -0.01
N TYR A 146 20.83 11.14 1.14
CA TYR A 146 20.61 9.74 1.51
C TYR A 146 19.13 9.44 1.76
N GLN A 147 18.45 10.33 2.50
CA GLN A 147 17.03 10.21 2.83
C GLN A 147 16.14 10.25 1.58
N LEU A 148 16.42 11.18 0.65
CA LEU A 148 15.74 11.30 -0.63
C LEU A 148 16.01 10.08 -1.52
N LYS A 149 17.21 9.50 -1.49
CA LYS A 149 17.51 8.25 -2.20
C LYS A 149 16.70 7.07 -1.64
N GLN A 150 16.55 6.97 -0.32
CA GLN A 150 15.67 5.96 0.29
C GLN A 150 14.21 6.16 -0.10
N LEU A 151 13.72 7.41 -0.07
CA LEU A 151 12.37 7.75 -0.49
C LEU A 151 12.15 7.40 -1.97
N ALA A 152 13.09 7.73 -2.85
CA ALA A 152 13.03 7.38 -4.27
C ALA A 152 12.97 5.86 -4.49
N LYS A 153 13.68 5.06 -3.68
CA LYS A 153 13.55 3.60 -3.71
C LYS A 153 12.15 3.14 -3.32
N ILE A 154 11.57 3.69 -2.26
CA ILE A 154 10.20 3.36 -1.83
C ILE A 154 9.21 3.69 -2.96
N THR A 155 9.28 4.90 -3.52
CA THR A 155 8.42 5.33 -4.63
C THR A 155 8.60 4.44 -5.85
N GLY A 156 9.86 4.10 -6.19
CA GLY A 156 10.16 3.16 -7.27
C GLY A 156 9.57 1.78 -7.02
N GLY A 157 9.61 1.31 -5.78
CA GLY A 157 8.96 0.06 -5.33
C GLY A 157 7.44 0.12 -5.51
N VAL A 158 6.78 1.20 -5.08
CA VAL A 158 5.33 1.41 -5.26
C VAL A 158 4.96 1.33 -6.74
N VAL A 159 5.69 2.05 -7.61
CA VAL A 159 5.44 2.08 -9.06
C VAL A 159 5.69 0.70 -9.68
N ALA A 160 6.82 0.06 -9.38
CA ALA A 160 7.15 -1.25 -9.91
C ALA A 160 6.15 -2.33 -9.47
N GLY A 161 5.79 -2.37 -8.18
CA GLY A 161 4.77 -3.28 -7.65
C GLY A 161 3.40 -3.06 -8.30
N SER A 162 3.03 -1.80 -8.54
CA SER A 162 1.79 -1.47 -9.25
C SER A 162 1.81 -1.97 -10.70
N ILE A 163 2.91 -1.75 -11.43
CA ILE A 163 3.07 -2.20 -12.82
C ILE A 163 3.02 -3.73 -12.89
N VAL A 164 3.73 -4.43 -12.01
CA VAL A 164 3.71 -5.90 -11.93
C VAL A 164 2.29 -6.40 -11.68
N GLY A 165 1.54 -5.73 -10.79
CA GLY A 165 0.12 -6.02 -10.55
C GLY A 165 -0.73 -5.89 -11.82
N ILE A 166 -0.58 -4.79 -12.58
CA ILE A 166 -1.29 -4.58 -13.86
C ILE A 166 -0.96 -5.69 -14.84
N VAL A 167 0.33 -5.95 -15.05
CA VAL A 167 0.81 -6.91 -16.05
C VAL A 167 0.30 -8.31 -15.72
N ALA A 168 0.34 -8.71 -14.44
CA ALA A 168 -0.18 -9.99 -14.00
C ALA A 168 -1.68 -10.12 -14.27
N MET A 169 -2.48 -9.08 -14.00
CA MET A 169 -3.93 -9.09 -14.28
C MET A 169 -4.24 -9.20 -15.76
N VAL A 170 -3.58 -8.37 -16.57
CA VAL A 170 -3.77 -8.35 -18.02
C VAL A 170 -3.36 -9.70 -18.62
N GLY A 171 -2.21 -10.25 -18.20
CA GLY A 171 -1.73 -11.56 -18.65
C GLY A 171 -2.68 -12.71 -18.28
N LEU A 172 -3.17 -12.76 -17.04
CA LEU A 172 -4.16 -13.76 -16.63
C LEU A 172 -5.46 -13.61 -17.43
N GLY A 173 -5.93 -12.39 -17.66
CA GLY A 173 -7.11 -12.12 -18.48
C GLY A 173 -6.99 -12.67 -19.91
N PHE A 174 -5.84 -12.44 -20.56
CA PHE A 174 -5.57 -13.00 -21.88
C PHE A 174 -5.48 -14.54 -21.87
N LEU A 175 -4.84 -15.12 -20.85
CA LEU A 175 -4.73 -16.58 -20.72
C LEU A 175 -6.10 -17.24 -20.61
N PHE A 176 -6.98 -16.70 -19.76
CA PHE A 176 -8.35 -17.22 -19.63
C PHE A 176 -9.18 -17.03 -20.90
N ALA A 177 -8.99 -15.91 -21.61
CA ALA A 177 -9.65 -15.68 -22.89
C ALA A 177 -9.19 -16.68 -23.97
N ALA A 178 -7.92 -17.10 -23.95
CA ALA A 178 -7.37 -18.06 -24.91
C ALA A 178 -7.77 -19.52 -24.66
N ILE A 179 -8.16 -19.88 -23.43
CA ILE A 179 -8.60 -21.24 -23.05
C ILE A 179 -10.08 -21.48 -23.40
N ARG A 180 -10.84 -20.42 -23.66
CA ARG A 180 -12.28 -20.46 -23.92
C ARG A 180 -12.61 -20.62 -25.40
#